data_AF-A0A8T2PYW8-F1
#
_entry.id   AF-A0A8T2PYW8-F1
#
_cell.length_a   1.000
_cell.length_b   1.000
_cell.length_c   1.000
_cell.angle_alpha   90.00
_cell.angle_beta   90.00
_cell.angle_gamma   90.00
#
_symmetry.space_group_name_H-M   'P 1'
#
loop_
_entity.id
_entity.type
_entity.pdbx_description
1 polymer ?
#
loop_
_entity_poly.entity_id
_entity_poly.type
_entity_poly.pdbx_seq_one_letter_code
_entity_poly.pdbx_strand_id
1 'polypeptide(L)'
;MFRAAMSIAKGKGTPDQPLALTESSVGAFVRQRLHDFFVEQEYEDKITYGGCEEAEGNTEDHGKMARESETSLRGEIDFSPCLPKSVQGEVYSDAESSVASHVPVKLDTADSKLDSGSWACSPRLLQESAVLSFESLERSISGCNSLEDLDLASFKEYTEFPGPHQTIGKGYASVLKELDNSLPVGTVKLEKKVQKVFWNHSHPSVQAPVVLCCEDGSIIQADHVILTMSLGVLKAGVSTCLKPCSSTICRSVTDLRGWKAPIEEQKHEFFEPSLPSWKLDVITRLGFGVVNKLFLHLDPAADKKLFSEILFLHHNDSHAVPSWLKKAFSMFPIYEGSNVIALWFTGDEALQMEYLSDEEILDGIVQMLISFRLADINEKQVLRSMFKGVLRSQWGTNPLCRGSYSFVAVGSSGRDIDDLAKPLPEASQNAKDNTSILLSDAIESASDSPLQLLFAGEATHRNFYSTTHGAYLSGVREADRLLDYFKNSCGL
;
A
#
# COMPACT_ATOMS: atom_id res chain seq x y z
N MET A 1 -6.91 -23.85 -7.69
CA MET A 1 -5.92 -23.34 -8.67
C MET A 1 -5.29 -24.51 -9.39
N PHE A 2 -4.47 -25.31 -8.70
CA PHE A 2 -3.76 -26.46 -9.28
C PHE A 2 -4.61 -27.39 -10.18
N ARG A 3 -5.79 -27.86 -9.71
CA ARG A 3 -6.67 -28.73 -10.53
C ARG A 3 -7.21 -28.07 -11.82
N ALA A 4 -7.39 -26.74 -11.83
CA ALA A 4 -7.89 -26.00 -13.00
C ALA A 4 -6.77 -25.76 -14.02
N ALA A 5 -5.60 -25.28 -13.56
CA ALA A 5 -4.40 -25.16 -14.39
C ALA A 5 -4.01 -26.52 -15.00
N MET A 6 -4.01 -27.60 -14.20
CA MET A 6 -3.80 -28.99 -14.65
C MET A 6 -4.88 -29.52 -15.61
N SER A 7 -6.01 -28.84 -15.78
CA SER A 7 -7.03 -29.19 -16.77
C SER A 7 -6.78 -28.52 -18.13
N ILE A 8 -6.21 -27.32 -18.13
CA ILE A 8 -5.94 -26.51 -19.32
C ILE A 8 -4.53 -26.77 -19.88
N ALA A 9 -3.59 -27.16 -19.02
CA ALA A 9 -2.34 -27.86 -19.32
C ALA A 9 -2.47 -29.09 -20.25
N LYS A 10 -3.69 -29.56 -20.53
CA LYS A 10 -3.97 -30.65 -21.49
C LYS A 10 -4.10 -30.15 -22.94
N GLY A 11 -3.99 -28.85 -23.16
CA GLY A 11 -3.78 -28.23 -24.47
C GLY A 11 -2.41 -28.56 -25.08
N LYS A 12 -2.23 -28.20 -26.35
CA LYS A 12 -1.03 -28.54 -27.14
C LYS A 12 0.04 -27.44 -27.04
N GLY A 13 1.31 -27.83 -26.90
CA GLY A 13 2.44 -26.91 -26.75
C GLY A 13 3.76 -27.63 -26.45
N THR A 14 4.79 -26.89 -26.04
CA THR A 14 6.15 -27.39 -25.72
C THR A 14 6.53 -27.18 -24.24
N PRO A 15 7.47 -27.96 -23.65
CA PRO A 15 7.68 -28.01 -22.19
C PRO A 15 8.41 -26.80 -21.58
N ASP A 16 9.42 -26.27 -22.27
CA ASP A 16 10.42 -25.35 -21.68
C ASP A 16 10.02 -23.86 -21.76
N GLN A 17 8.73 -23.57 -21.53
CA GLN A 17 8.15 -22.24 -21.77
C GLN A 17 7.17 -21.79 -20.68
N PRO A 18 7.09 -20.48 -20.39
CA PRO A 18 6.19 -19.94 -19.36
C PRO A 18 4.74 -19.95 -19.87
N LEU A 19 3.77 -20.07 -18.96
CA LEU A 19 2.36 -20.28 -19.30
C LEU A 19 1.49 -19.09 -18.88
N ALA A 20 0.79 -18.48 -19.83
CA ALA A 20 -0.26 -17.52 -19.54
C ALA A 20 -1.61 -18.22 -19.57
N LEU A 21 -2.53 -17.73 -18.76
CA LEU A 21 -3.87 -18.27 -18.65
C LEU A 21 -4.91 -17.18 -18.87
N THR A 22 -5.77 -17.39 -19.86
CA THR A 22 -6.87 -16.52 -20.25
C THR A 22 -8.20 -17.27 -20.21
N GLU A 23 -9.28 -16.50 -20.13
CA GLU A 23 -10.69 -16.95 -20.20
C GLU A 23 -11.22 -17.87 -19.06
N SER A 24 -12.49 -18.22 -19.18
CA SER A 24 -13.46 -18.15 -18.07
C SER A 24 -13.26 -19.17 -16.95
N SER A 25 -12.62 -20.31 -17.20
CA SER A 25 -12.50 -21.39 -16.21
C SER A 25 -11.19 -21.40 -15.41
N VAL A 26 -10.14 -20.73 -15.90
CA VAL A 26 -9.07 -20.25 -14.99
C VAL A 26 -9.61 -19.05 -14.23
N GLY A 27 -10.26 -18.13 -14.95
CA GLY A 27 -11.03 -17.02 -14.37
C GLY A 27 -11.84 -17.48 -13.17
N ALA A 28 -12.67 -18.53 -13.26
CA ALA A 28 -13.50 -18.99 -12.15
C ALA A 28 -12.74 -19.36 -10.85
N PHE A 29 -11.52 -19.93 -10.92
CA PHE A 29 -10.73 -20.21 -9.71
C PHE A 29 -9.78 -19.06 -9.33
N VAL A 30 -9.13 -18.45 -10.32
CA VAL A 30 -8.21 -17.34 -10.08
C VAL A 30 -9.00 -16.14 -9.59
N ARG A 31 -10.19 -15.87 -10.13
CA ARG A 31 -11.27 -15.23 -9.38
C ARG A 31 -11.51 -15.94 -8.06
N GLN A 32 -12.02 -17.16 -7.85
CA GLN A 32 -12.26 -17.68 -6.47
C GLN A 32 -11.28 -17.18 -5.37
N ARG A 33 -9.96 -17.22 -5.56
CA ARG A 33 -9.01 -16.54 -4.63
C ARG A 33 -8.88 -15.01 -4.79
N LEU A 34 -8.87 -14.47 -6.01
CA LEU A 34 -9.12 -13.04 -6.31
C LEU A 34 -10.63 -12.64 -6.25
N HIS A 35 -11.47 -13.28 -5.43
CA HIS A 35 -12.95 -13.18 -5.38
C HIS A 35 -13.34 -13.19 -3.91
N ASP A 36 -12.66 -14.03 -3.14
CA ASP A 36 -12.24 -13.73 -1.78
C ASP A 36 -11.40 -12.41 -1.67
N PHE A 37 -11.16 -11.68 -2.79
CA PHE A 37 -10.48 -10.37 -2.92
C PHE A 37 -11.22 -9.37 -3.84
N PHE A 38 -11.96 -9.83 -4.88
CA PHE A 38 -12.73 -8.96 -5.80
C PHE A 38 -14.24 -9.27 -5.93
N VAL A 39 -14.84 -10.31 -5.32
CA VAL A 39 -16.33 -10.41 -5.32
C VAL A 39 -16.96 -9.42 -4.34
N GLU A 40 -16.11 -8.78 -3.55
CA GLU A 40 -16.42 -7.61 -2.76
C GLU A 40 -16.54 -6.34 -3.62
N GLN A 41 -16.12 -6.37 -4.91
CA GLN A 41 -16.15 -5.23 -5.84
C GLN A 41 -17.45 -5.09 -6.64
N GLU A 42 -18.19 -6.17 -6.94
CA GLU A 42 -19.22 -6.11 -8.00
C GLU A 42 -20.54 -6.83 -7.64
N TYR A 43 -21.63 -6.05 -7.54
CA TYR A 43 -23.00 -6.54 -7.37
C TYR A 43 -24.05 -5.63 -8.04
N GLU A 44 -23.73 -5.01 -9.18
CA GLU A 44 -24.68 -4.21 -9.97
C GLU A 44 -24.99 -4.84 -11.33
N ASP A 45 -25.90 -5.82 -11.36
CA ASP A 45 -26.72 -6.06 -12.57
C ASP A 45 -28.12 -6.63 -12.24
N LYS A 46 -28.87 -5.89 -11.41
CA LYS A 46 -30.33 -6.10 -11.21
C LYS A 46 -31.12 -4.99 -10.49
N ILE A 47 -30.81 -3.72 -10.76
CA ILE A 47 -31.77 -2.63 -10.47
C ILE A 47 -32.33 -2.12 -11.79
N THR A 48 -33.56 -2.53 -12.10
CA THR A 48 -34.31 -1.96 -13.21
C THR A 48 -34.73 -0.55 -12.83
N TYR A 49 -34.21 0.46 -13.54
CA TYR A 49 -34.69 1.83 -13.39
C TYR A 49 -36.14 1.92 -13.88
N GLY A 50 -37.08 1.84 -12.93
CA GLY A 50 -38.47 2.23 -13.16
C GLY A 50 -38.51 3.73 -13.47
N GLY A 51 -38.89 4.09 -14.69
CA GLY A 51 -38.87 5.48 -15.14
C GLY A 51 -39.83 6.37 -14.36
N CYS A 52 -39.40 7.61 -14.12
CA CYS A 52 -40.29 8.74 -13.92
C CYS A 52 -40.12 9.67 -15.11
N GLU A 53 -41.21 10.01 -15.78
CA GLU A 53 -41.21 10.89 -16.96
C GLU A 53 -40.89 12.35 -16.54
N GLU A 54 -40.20 13.08 -17.41
CA GLU A 54 -39.92 14.50 -17.19
C GLU A 54 -41.23 15.32 -17.32
N ALA A 55 -41.69 15.90 -16.22
CA ALA A 55 -42.78 16.87 -16.22
C ALA A 55 -42.22 18.29 -16.24
N GLU A 56 -42.31 18.97 -17.39
CA GLU A 56 -41.93 20.38 -17.52
C GLU A 56 -42.78 21.27 -16.57
N GLY A 57 -42.13 22.15 -15.82
CA GLY A 57 -42.77 22.93 -14.76
C GLY A 57 -42.12 24.29 -14.53
N ASN A 58 -42.36 25.23 -15.45
CA ASN A 58 -41.80 26.58 -15.42
C ASN A 58 -42.87 27.59 -14.99
N THR A 59 -42.73 28.29 -13.85
CA THR A 59 -43.18 29.69 -13.61
C THR A 59 -42.91 30.22 -12.19
N GLU A 60 -42.75 31.54 -12.12
CA GLU A 60 -42.60 32.49 -10.99
C GLU A 60 -43.73 32.33 -9.92
N ASP A 61 -43.66 32.75 -8.63
CA ASP A 61 -43.24 34.05 -8.05
C ASP A 61 -43.48 34.06 -6.48
N HIS A 62 -43.12 35.17 -5.81
CA HIS A 62 -43.65 35.69 -4.52
C HIS A 62 -43.41 34.97 -3.16
N GLY A 63 -42.33 35.39 -2.46
CA GLY A 63 -42.46 36.40 -1.39
C GLY A 63 -42.77 36.03 0.09
N LYS A 64 -41.76 36.25 0.96
CA LYS A 64 -41.83 36.62 2.42
C LYS A 64 -42.51 35.68 3.44
N MET A 65 -41.75 35.20 4.44
CA MET A 65 -41.76 35.75 5.82
C MET A 65 -40.67 35.15 6.74
N ALA A 66 -40.65 35.56 8.02
CA ALA A 66 -39.76 35.29 9.17
C ALA A 66 -38.94 33.96 9.17
N ARG A 67 -37.73 33.86 9.74
CA ARG A 67 -37.05 34.57 10.87
C ARG A 67 -37.52 34.20 12.29
N GLU A 68 -37.44 32.91 12.61
CA GLU A 68 -37.31 32.27 13.93
C GLU A 68 -36.81 30.83 13.63
N SER A 69 -36.02 30.12 14.45
CA SER A 69 -35.35 30.42 15.73
C SER A 69 -34.05 29.60 15.86
N GLU A 70 -33.04 30.09 16.59
CA GLU A 70 -31.88 29.26 16.97
C GLU A 70 -32.30 28.20 18.01
N THR A 71 -32.17 26.90 17.70
CA THR A 71 -32.14 25.86 18.75
C THR A 71 -31.57 24.52 18.26
N SER A 72 -30.53 24.05 18.95
CA SER A 72 -30.14 22.65 19.14
C SER A 72 -30.31 21.65 17.97
N LEU A 73 -29.28 21.54 17.13
CA LEU A 73 -28.92 20.28 16.45
C LEU A 73 -27.50 19.84 16.82
N ARG A 74 -27.28 19.58 18.12
CA ARG A 74 -26.23 18.65 18.56
C ARG A 74 -26.66 17.22 18.18
N GLY A 75 -26.35 16.82 16.96
CA GLY A 75 -26.34 15.42 16.57
C GLY A 75 -25.05 14.77 17.07
N GLU A 76 -25.04 14.32 18.33
CA GLU A 76 -23.93 13.51 18.85
C GLU A 76 -23.98 12.14 18.16
N ILE A 77 -23.08 11.90 17.20
CA ILE A 77 -22.92 10.59 16.57
C ILE A 77 -22.08 9.74 17.52
N ASP A 78 -22.76 8.99 18.37
CA ASP A 78 -22.14 8.08 19.31
C ASP A 78 -21.49 6.89 18.59
N PHE A 79 -20.16 6.90 18.49
CA PHE A 79 -19.34 5.80 17.99
C PHE A 79 -18.82 4.88 19.10
N SER A 80 -19.49 4.83 20.27
CA SER A 80 -19.18 3.87 21.34
C SER A 80 -19.17 2.43 20.80
N PRO A 81 -18.06 1.69 20.93
CA PRO A 81 -17.98 0.34 20.41
C PRO A 81 -18.92 -0.58 21.19
N CYS A 82 -19.96 -1.09 20.51
CA CYS A 82 -20.85 -2.14 21.04
C CYS A 82 -20.11 -3.49 21.11
N LEU A 83 -19.15 -3.59 22.04
CA LEU A 83 -18.45 -4.82 22.38
C LEU A 83 -19.46 -5.91 22.75
N PRO A 84 -19.49 -7.05 22.03
CA PRO A 84 -20.27 -8.20 22.46
C PRO A 84 -19.82 -8.64 23.86
N LYS A 85 -20.78 -8.91 24.75
CA LYS A 85 -20.48 -9.37 26.11
C LYS A 85 -19.68 -10.67 26.06
N SER A 86 -18.71 -10.77 26.97
CA SER A 86 -17.76 -11.89 27.09
C SER A 86 -18.40 -13.27 26.94
N VAL A 87 -18.16 -13.93 25.80
CA VAL A 87 -18.31 -15.38 25.68
C VAL A 87 -16.99 -16.00 26.12
N GLN A 88 -17.01 -16.70 27.26
CA GLN A 88 -15.82 -17.38 27.77
C GLN A 88 -15.60 -18.69 27.02
N GLY A 89 -14.51 -18.76 26.27
CA GLY A 89 -13.76 -19.97 25.94
C GLY A 89 -14.54 -21.16 25.37
N GLU A 90 -14.62 -21.23 24.04
CA GLU A 90 -14.73 -22.52 23.33
C GLU A 90 -13.63 -22.59 22.25
N VAL A 91 -12.87 -23.70 22.26
CA VAL A 91 -11.76 -23.93 21.32
C VAL A 91 -12.31 -24.69 20.12
N TYR A 92 -12.49 -23.99 19.00
CA TYR A 92 -12.89 -24.62 17.74
C TYR A 92 -11.71 -25.30 17.04
N SER A 93 -11.43 -26.53 17.47
CA SER A 93 -10.74 -27.52 16.65
C SER A 93 -11.66 -28.06 15.55
N ASP A 94 -11.04 -28.50 14.44
CA ASP A 94 -11.60 -29.36 13.39
C ASP A 94 -12.84 -28.85 12.61
N ALA A 95 -12.56 -28.23 11.46
CA ALA A 95 -13.54 -27.96 10.40
C ALA A 95 -13.06 -28.38 8.99
N GLU A 96 -12.14 -29.34 8.87
CA GLU A 96 -11.79 -29.95 7.58
C GLU A 96 -12.89 -30.92 7.08
N SER A 97 -14.03 -30.40 6.61
CA SER A 97 -14.88 -31.10 5.61
C SER A 97 -16.03 -30.24 5.06
N SER A 98 -16.58 -30.68 3.92
CA SER A 98 -17.93 -30.34 3.45
C SER A 98 -18.23 -28.93 2.91
N VAL A 99 -17.38 -28.39 2.03
CA VAL A 99 -17.84 -27.51 0.93
C VAL A 99 -17.36 -28.06 -0.42
N ALA A 100 -18.06 -29.08 -0.92
CA ALA A 100 -17.75 -29.78 -2.18
C ALA A 100 -19.00 -30.00 -3.06
N SER A 101 -20.01 -29.13 -2.94
CA SER A 101 -21.19 -29.11 -3.81
C SER A 101 -20.78 -28.83 -5.26
N HIS A 102 -21.15 -29.72 -6.18
CA HIS A 102 -20.64 -29.69 -7.55
C HIS A 102 -21.36 -28.63 -8.42
N VAL A 103 -20.59 -27.71 -9.01
CA VAL A 103 -21.03 -26.90 -10.14
C VAL A 103 -20.54 -27.56 -11.44
N PRO A 104 -21.42 -27.93 -12.38
CA PRO A 104 -21.01 -28.61 -13.62
C PRO A 104 -20.38 -27.62 -14.61
N VAL A 105 -19.04 -27.62 -14.69
CA VAL A 105 -18.31 -26.85 -15.70
C VAL A 105 -18.60 -27.40 -17.09
N LYS A 106 -19.21 -26.59 -17.95
CA LYS A 106 -19.45 -26.91 -19.36
C LYS A 106 -18.37 -26.20 -20.20
N LEU A 107 -17.48 -26.97 -20.83
CA LEU A 107 -16.53 -26.41 -21.79
C LEU A 107 -17.23 -26.23 -23.15
N ASP A 108 -17.19 -25.02 -23.68
CA ASP A 108 -17.37 -24.78 -25.12
C ASP A 108 -15.98 -24.60 -25.76
N THR A 109 -15.68 -25.39 -26.79
CA THR A 109 -14.34 -25.42 -27.41
C THR A 109 -14.38 -24.78 -28.79
N ALA A 110 -14.38 -23.44 -28.81
CA ALA A 110 -14.44 -22.65 -30.02
C ALA A 110 -13.07 -22.04 -30.41
N ASP A 111 -12.13 -22.89 -30.86
CA ASP A 111 -11.59 -22.74 -32.23
C ASP A 111 -10.62 -23.87 -32.61
N SER A 112 -10.77 -24.39 -33.83
CA SER A 112 -10.05 -25.59 -34.29
C SER A 112 -8.96 -25.27 -35.33
N LYS A 113 -7.83 -24.70 -34.90
CA LYS A 113 -6.60 -24.54 -35.72
C LYS A 113 -5.33 -24.19 -34.92
N LEU A 114 -4.90 -25.09 -34.02
CA LEU A 114 -3.55 -25.05 -33.42
C LEU A 114 -2.81 -26.37 -33.63
N ASP A 115 -1.53 -26.26 -34.00
CA ASP A 115 -0.73 -27.35 -34.57
C ASP A 115 -0.28 -28.40 -33.54
N SER A 116 0.14 -29.57 -34.00
CA SER A 116 0.33 -30.77 -33.17
C SER A 116 1.68 -30.84 -32.43
N GLY A 117 1.78 -30.17 -31.29
CA GLY A 117 2.84 -30.37 -30.28
C GLY A 117 2.29 -30.94 -28.95
N SER A 118 3.00 -31.89 -28.34
CA SER A 118 2.58 -32.51 -27.06
C SER A 118 3.17 -31.79 -25.85
N TRP A 119 2.32 -31.22 -25.00
CA TRP A 119 2.77 -30.58 -23.76
C TRP A 119 3.26 -31.62 -22.75
N ALA A 120 4.45 -31.40 -22.20
CA ALA A 120 5.08 -32.27 -21.20
C ALA A 120 5.78 -31.46 -20.09
N CYS A 121 5.33 -30.23 -19.83
CA CYS A 121 5.60 -29.58 -18.55
C CYS A 121 5.09 -30.52 -17.44
N SER A 122 5.99 -30.89 -16.52
CA SER A 122 5.63 -31.84 -15.47
C SER A 122 4.54 -31.25 -14.55
N PRO A 123 3.65 -32.07 -13.97
CA PRO A 123 2.68 -31.58 -13.00
C PRO A 123 3.31 -30.77 -11.86
N ARG A 124 4.55 -31.15 -11.50
CA ARG A 124 5.43 -30.47 -10.55
C ARG A 124 5.78 -29.04 -10.98
N LEU A 125 6.28 -28.84 -12.20
CA LEU A 125 6.68 -27.51 -12.69
C LEU A 125 5.48 -26.54 -12.67
N LEU A 126 4.27 -27.02 -12.98
CA LEU A 126 3.07 -26.19 -12.94
C LEU A 126 2.63 -25.80 -11.50
N GLN A 127 2.89 -26.62 -10.48
CA GLN A 127 2.70 -26.20 -9.08
C GLN A 127 3.83 -25.32 -8.57
N GLU A 128 5.08 -25.52 -9.00
CA GLU A 128 6.20 -24.62 -8.69
C GLU A 128 5.94 -23.21 -9.26
N SER A 129 5.56 -23.08 -10.53
CA SER A 129 5.15 -21.80 -11.13
C SER A 129 3.92 -21.18 -10.46
N ALA A 130 2.91 -21.97 -10.07
CA ALA A 130 1.73 -21.45 -9.38
C ALA A 130 2.06 -20.92 -7.96
N VAL A 131 3.04 -21.51 -7.27
CA VAL A 131 3.55 -21.00 -5.98
C VAL A 131 4.30 -19.68 -6.18
N LEU A 132 5.14 -19.55 -7.23
CA LEU A 132 5.86 -18.30 -7.53
C LEU A 132 4.90 -17.14 -7.90
N SER A 133 3.83 -17.41 -8.65
CA SER A 133 2.81 -16.39 -8.94
C SER A 133 1.98 -16.02 -7.70
N PHE A 134 1.80 -16.94 -6.76
CA PHE A 134 1.18 -16.65 -5.46
C PHE A 134 2.11 -15.82 -4.55
N GLU A 135 3.41 -16.15 -4.46
CA GLU A 135 4.41 -15.33 -3.78
C GLU A 135 4.40 -13.90 -4.32
N SER A 136 4.35 -13.74 -5.64
CA SER A 136 4.33 -12.45 -6.32
C SER A 136 3.07 -11.62 -6.02
N LEU A 137 1.92 -12.26 -5.79
CA LEU A 137 0.69 -11.61 -5.32
C LEU A 137 0.82 -11.18 -3.85
N GLU A 138 1.20 -12.08 -2.96
CA GLU A 138 1.33 -11.81 -1.51
C GLU A 138 2.39 -10.72 -1.22
N ARG A 139 3.47 -10.66 -2.00
CA ARG A 139 4.42 -9.53 -2.03
C ARG A 139 3.75 -8.21 -2.40
N SER A 140 2.83 -8.23 -3.37
CA SER A 140 2.12 -7.03 -3.82
C SER A 140 0.98 -6.59 -2.89
N ILE A 141 0.68 -7.38 -1.85
CA ILE A 141 -0.23 -7.04 -0.76
C ILE A 141 0.59 -6.56 0.46
N SER A 142 1.55 -7.36 0.91
CA SER A 142 2.39 -7.08 2.09
C SER A 142 3.52 -6.05 1.84
N GLY A 143 3.91 -5.82 0.59
CA GLY A 143 4.92 -4.86 0.17
C GLY A 143 6.38 -5.32 0.28
N CYS A 144 6.65 -6.48 0.88
CA CYS A 144 8.01 -6.97 1.09
C CYS A 144 8.71 -7.43 -0.21
N ASN A 145 10.06 -7.41 -0.22
CA ASN A 145 10.84 -7.90 -1.37
C ASN A 145 11.08 -9.42 -1.34
N SER A 146 10.90 -10.07 -0.20
CA SER A 146 10.80 -11.52 -0.06
C SER A 146 9.78 -11.87 1.01
N LEU A 147 9.03 -12.96 0.85
CA LEU A 147 8.24 -13.50 1.97
C LEU A 147 9.13 -14.01 3.11
N GLU A 148 10.43 -14.24 2.85
CA GLU A 148 11.45 -14.50 3.88
C GLU A 148 11.74 -13.26 4.75
N ASP A 149 11.42 -12.05 4.29
CA ASP A 149 11.58 -10.81 5.07
C ASP A 149 10.43 -10.59 6.06
N LEU A 150 9.31 -11.32 5.96
CA LEU A 150 8.05 -11.04 6.66
C LEU A 150 7.93 -11.83 7.98
N ASP A 151 7.64 -11.15 9.10
CA ASP A 151 7.44 -11.85 10.38
C ASP A 151 6.06 -12.53 10.47
N LEU A 152 6.04 -13.86 10.37
CA LEU A 152 4.83 -14.69 10.40
C LEU A 152 4.04 -14.61 11.72
N ALA A 153 4.65 -14.19 12.83
CA ALA A 153 3.93 -13.99 14.08
C ALA A 153 3.11 -12.69 14.03
N SER A 154 3.74 -11.58 13.66
CA SER A 154 3.11 -10.26 13.60
C SER A 154 2.16 -10.09 12.41
N PHE A 155 2.38 -10.81 11.31
CA PHE A 155 1.43 -10.86 10.18
C PHE A 155 0.04 -11.35 10.61
N LYS A 156 -0.07 -12.14 11.69
CA LYS A 156 -1.35 -12.58 12.28
C LYS A 156 -2.01 -11.54 13.19
N GLU A 157 -1.35 -10.42 13.47
CA GLU A 157 -1.94 -9.28 14.19
C GLU A 157 -2.62 -8.30 13.22
N TYR A 158 -2.41 -8.45 11.91
CA TYR A 158 -3.13 -7.70 10.88
C TYR A 158 -4.63 -7.98 10.95
N THR A 159 -5.43 -6.93 10.86
CA THR A 159 -6.89 -7.02 10.91
C THR A 159 -7.47 -6.60 9.57
N GLU A 160 -8.26 -7.47 8.96
CA GLU A 160 -9.01 -7.19 7.73
C GLU A 160 -10.47 -6.85 8.09
N PHE A 161 -11.09 -5.95 7.33
CA PHE A 161 -12.52 -5.66 7.50
C PHE A 161 -13.36 -6.74 6.80
N PRO A 162 -14.50 -7.14 7.39
CA PRO A 162 -15.33 -8.20 6.81
C PRO A 162 -16.17 -7.66 5.64
N GLY A 163 -15.92 -8.17 4.43
CA GLY A 163 -16.62 -7.71 3.24
C GLY A 163 -16.12 -6.36 2.72
N PRO A 164 -16.69 -5.85 1.61
CA PRO A 164 -16.56 -4.44 1.26
C PRO A 164 -15.19 -3.93 0.74
N HIS A 165 -14.24 -4.77 0.34
CA HIS A 165 -13.11 -4.33 -0.51
C HIS A 165 -13.64 -3.73 -1.83
N GLN A 166 -13.66 -2.40 -1.93
CA GLN A 166 -14.34 -1.63 -2.97
C GLN A 166 -13.44 -0.58 -3.65
N THR A 167 -13.65 -0.32 -4.94
CA THR A 167 -12.90 0.67 -5.72
C THR A 167 -13.64 2.00 -5.82
N ILE A 168 -12.93 3.09 -5.54
CA ILE A 168 -13.47 4.44 -5.68
C ILE A 168 -13.38 4.82 -7.17
N GLY A 169 -14.46 4.60 -7.93
CA GLY A 169 -14.50 4.82 -9.39
C GLY A 169 -14.20 6.25 -9.86
N LYS A 170 -14.36 7.26 -8.98
CA LYS A 170 -13.92 8.66 -9.23
C LYS A 170 -12.43 8.91 -8.91
N GLY A 171 -11.69 7.86 -8.57
CA GLY A 171 -10.32 7.91 -8.04
C GLY A 171 -10.26 8.27 -6.55
N TYR A 172 -9.36 7.64 -5.81
CA TYR A 172 -9.19 7.86 -4.36
C TYR A 172 -8.87 9.33 -4.00
N ALA A 173 -8.27 10.09 -4.92
CA ALA A 173 -8.02 11.52 -4.77
C ALA A 173 -9.29 12.36 -4.46
N SER A 174 -10.48 11.85 -4.81
CA SER A 174 -11.75 12.47 -4.41
C SER A 174 -11.92 12.54 -2.89
N VAL A 175 -11.49 11.52 -2.13
CA VAL A 175 -11.54 11.52 -0.66
C VAL A 175 -10.62 12.60 -0.09
N LEU A 176 -9.40 12.71 -0.62
CA LEU A 176 -8.44 13.73 -0.19
C LEU A 176 -8.93 15.14 -0.47
N LYS A 177 -9.63 15.35 -1.59
CA LYS A 177 -10.23 16.64 -1.94
C LYS A 177 -11.33 17.04 -0.95
N GLU A 178 -12.23 16.14 -0.58
CA GLU A 178 -13.28 16.48 0.39
C GLU A 178 -12.74 16.66 1.82
N LEU A 179 -11.62 16.02 2.18
CA LEU A 179 -10.88 16.33 3.41
C LEU A 179 -10.25 17.73 3.35
N ASP A 180 -9.60 18.13 2.25
CA ASP A 180 -9.04 19.48 2.07
C ASP A 180 -10.13 20.57 2.09
N ASN A 181 -11.27 20.32 1.42
CA ASN A 181 -12.46 21.19 1.46
C ASN A 181 -13.01 21.42 2.88
N SER A 182 -12.76 20.49 3.82
CA SER A 182 -13.23 20.60 5.22
C SER A 182 -12.33 21.46 6.11
N LEU A 183 -11.11 21.79 5.65
CA LEU A 183 -10.15 22.59 6.40
C LEU A 183 -10.32 24.10 6.14
N PRO A 184 -9.99 24.96 7.11
CA PRO A 184 -9.95 26.41 6.89
C PRO A 184 -9.02 26.78 5.72
N VAL A 185 -9.45 27.76 4.92
CA VAL A 185 -8.73 28.16 3.69
C VAL A 185 -7.28 28.54 4.00
N GLY A 186 -6.35 27.81 3.39
CA GLY A 186 -4.92 28.00 3.57
C GLY A 186 -4.32 27.31 4.80
N THR A 187 -5.03 26.39 5.47
CA THR A 187 -4.42 25.49 6.46
C THR A 187 -3.34 24.62 5.81
N VAL A 188 -3.63 23.99 4.67
CA VAL A 188 -2.65 23.20 3.91
C VAL A 188 -1.66 24.15 3.20
N LYS A 189 -0.36 23.88 3.38
CA LYS A 189 0.74 24.61 2.72
C LYS A 189 1.50 23.66 1.79
N LEU A 190 1.12 23.67 0.51
CA LEU A 190 1.87 22.97 -0.54
C LEU A 190 3.25 23.61 -0.76
N GLU A 191 4.16 22.86 -1.40
CA GLU A 191 5.54 23.25 -1.71
C GLU A 191 6.44 23.57 -0.48
N LYS A 192 5.93 23.45 0.75
CA LYS A 192 6.67 23.59 2.00
C LYS A 192 7.33 22.27 2.44
N LYS A 193 8.38 21.85 1.74
CA LYS A 193 9.21 20.71 2.14
C LYS A 193 10.04 21.08 3.38
N VAL A 194 9.71 20.49 4.52
CA VAL A 194 10.53 20.53 5.74
C VAL A 194 11.85 19.81 5.47
N GLN A 195 12.96 20.47 5.80
CA GLN A 195 14.32 19.94 5.67
C GLN A 195 14.90 19.48 7.00
N LYS A 196 14.51 20.13 8.12
CA LYS A 196 15.01 19.82 9.46
C LYS A 196 14.02 20.18 10.56
N VAL A 197 13.97 19.36 11.61
CA VAL A 197 13.12 19.49 12.80
C VAL A 197 14.02 19.68 14.03
N PHE A 198 14.06 20.91 14.55
CA PHE A 198 14.64 21.20 15.85
C PHE A 198 13.56 21.00 16.92
N TRP A 199 13.84 20.26 17.98
CA TRP A 199 12.93 20.01 19.11
C TRP A 199 13.69 20.12 20.43
N ASN A 200 12.98 20.04 21.56
CA ASN A 200 13.54 20.27 22.90
C ASN A 200 14.29 21.61 23.01
N HIS A 201 13.74 22.67 22.40
CA HIS A 201 14.32 24.02 22.35
C HIS A 201 15.74 24.12 21.76
N SER A 202 16.15 23.18 20.89
CA SER A 202 17.51 23.10 20.37
C SER A 202 17.91 24.16 19.33
N HIS A 203 16.95 24.87 18.73
CA HIS A 203 17.25 25.77 17.60
C HIS A 203 18.12 26.96 18.03
N PRO A 204 19.34 27.14 17.48
CA PRO A 204 20.36 28.08 18.00
C PRO A 204 19.98 29.57 18.12
N SER A 205 18.84 29.98 17.55
CA SER A 205 18.39 31.38 17.55
C SER A 205 16.88 31.56 17.73
N VAL A 206 16.12 30.51 18.08
CA VAL A 206 14.65 30.57 18.18
C VAL A 206 14.17 29.77 19.39
N GLN A 207 13.65 30.47 20.39
CA GLN A 207 13.19 29.89 21.65
C GLN A 207 11.74 29.37 21.56
N ALA A 208 11.51 28.34 20.76
CA ALA A 208 10.22 27.62 20.68
C ALA A 208 10.43 26.12 21.01
N PRO A 209 9.40 25.37 21.46
CA PRO A 209 9.54 23.94 21.78
C PRO A 209 9.97 23.12 20.56
N VAL A 210 9.35 23.38 19.40
CA VAL A 210 9.69 22.79 18.10
C VAL A 210 9.84 23.89 17.04
N VAL A 211 10.85 23.75 16.17
CA VAL A 211 11.12 24.65 15.04
C VAL A 211 11.38 23.82 13.78
N LEU A 212 10.58 24.04 12.74
CA LEU A 212 10.70 23.40 11.43
C LEU A 212 11.39 24.36 10.46
N CYS A 213 12.52 23.94 9.90
CA CYS A 213 13.20 24.68 8.83
C CYS A 213 12.87 24.03 7.48
N CYS A 214 12.37 24.83 6.54
CA CYS A 214 11.98 24.40 5.20
C CYS A 214 13.10 24.65 4.18
N GLU A 215 13.10 23.89 3.08
CA GLU A 215 14.09 23.97 1.99
C GLU A 215 14.13 25.33 1.27
N ASP A 216 13.04 26.10 1.33
CA ASP A 216 12.97 27.48 0.83
C ASP A 216 13.51 28.53 1.81
N GLY A 217 14.10 28.09 2.93
CA GLY A 217 14.61 28.94 4.01
C GLY A 217 13.55 29.49 4.96
N SER A 218 12.27 29.15 4.79
CA SER A 218 11.22 29.55 5.73
C SER A 218 11.22 28.71 7.02
N ILE A 219 10.88 29.36 8.14
CA ILE A 219 10.90 28.76 9.48
C ILE A 219 9.48 28.78 10.05
N ILE A 220 9.05 27.65 10.62
CA ILE A 220 7.77 27.49 11.32
C ILE A 220 8.07 27.16 12.79
N GLN A 221 7.39 27.82 13.72
CA GLN A 221 7.48 27.56 15.16
C GLN A 221 6.21 26.87 15.64
N ALA A 222 6.34 25.90 16.55
CA ALA A 222 5.20 25.20 17.13
C ALA A 222 5.51 24.67 18.54
N ASP A 223 4.48 24.54 19.37
CA ASP A 223 4.58 23.84 20.67
C ASP A 223 4.54 22.32 20.48
N HIS A 224 3.75 21.86 19.50
CA HIS A 224 3.56 20.45 19.15
C HIS A 224 3.57 20.25 17.63
N VAL A 225 4.12 19.13 17.17
CA VAL A 225 4.13 18.73 15.75
C VAL A 225 3.73 17.26 15.63
N ILE A 226 2.66 16.99 14.87
CA ILE A 226 2.32 15.62 14.44
C ILE A 226 3.10 15.31 13.16
N LEU A 227 3.96 14.30 13.22
CA LEU A 227 4.78 13.83 12.11
C LEU A 227 4.04 12.71 11.37
N THR A 228 3.72 12.96 10.10
CA THR A 228 2.96 12.02 9.22
C THR A 228 3.74 11.62 7.96
N MET A 229 5.07 11.83 7.94
CA MET A 229 5.91 11.42 6.81
C MET A 229 6.03 9.90 6.75
N SER A 230 6.31 9.33 5.56
CA SER A 230 6.43 7.88 5.41
C SER A 230 7.59 7.31 6.25
N LEU A 231 7.49 6.02 6.61
CA LEU A 231 8.59 5.31 7.26
C LEU A 231 9.86 5.29 6.38
N GLY A 232 9.73 5.29 5.06
CA GLY A 232 10.86 5.46 4.14
C GLY A 232 11.58 6.80 4.29
N VAL A 233 10.85 7.91 4.45
CA VAL A 233 11.44 9.24 4.70
C VAL A 233 12.07 9.30 6.09
N LEU A 234 11.42 8.73 7.13
CA LEU A 234 12.02 8.60 8.47
C LEU A 234 13.35 7.82 8.42
N LYS A 235 13.37 6.65 7.77
CA LYS A 235 14.57 5.82 7.58
C LYS A 235 15.70 6.58 6.90
N ALA A 236 15.40 7.36 5.85
CA ALA A 236 16.38 8.19 5.18
C ALA A 236 16.94 9.31 6.09
N GLY A 237 16.05 10.04 6.75
CA GLY A 237 16.38 11.20 7.60
C GLY A 237 17.14 10.89 8.89
N VAL A 238 17.15 9.62 9.34
CA VAL A 238 17.96 9.17 10.49
C VAL A 238 19.18 8.33 10.10
N SER A 239 19.44 8.13 8.79
CA SER A 239 20.44 7.19 8.28
C SER A 239 21.92 7.54 8.53
N THR A 240 22.18 8.64 9.26
CA THR A 240 23.48 9.03 9.83
C THR A 240 23.77 8.34 11.16
N CYS A 241 22.72 8.06 11.94
CA CYS A 241 22.82 7.69 13.36
C CYS A 241 22.65 6.18 13.59
N LEU A 242 22.38 5.44 12.52
CA LEU A 242 22.25 3.99 12.53
C LEU A 242 23.63 3.32 12.45
N LYS A 243 23.92 2.41 13.39
CA LYS A 243 25.07 1.50 13.28
C LYS A 243 24.87 0.58 12.06
N PRO A 244 25.92 0.26 11.28
CA PRO A 244 25.80 -0.69 10.18
C PRO A 244 25.43 -2.07 10.73
N CYS A 245 24.19 -2.49 10.50
CA CYS A 245 23.70 -3.79 10.96
C CYS A 245 24.22 -4.92 10.05
N SER A 246 24.66 -6.03 10.65
CA SER A 246 25.21 -7.18 9.91
C SER A 246 24.14 -8.10 9.29
N SER A 247 22.86 -7.77 9.42
CA SER A 247 21.75 -8.53 8.84
C SER A 247 21.52 -8.16 7.36
N THR A 248 21.35 -9.18 6.51
CA THR A 248 21.09 -9.08 5.06
C THR A 248 19.92 -8.16 4.68
N ILE A 249 19.00 -7.92 5.62
CA ILE A 249 17.80 -7.07 5.52
C ILE A 249 18.11 -5.65 5.03
N CYS A 250 19.30 -5.10 5.32
CA CYS A 250 19.74 -3.80 4.82
C CYS A 250 20.59 -3.90 3.53
N ARG A 251 20.10 -4.63 2.53
CA ARG A 251 20.58 -4.43 1.15
C ARG A 251 20.12 -3.06 0.66
N SER A 252 21.05 -2.11 0.62
CA SER A 252 20.85 -0.87 -0.15
C SER A 252 20.65 -1.19 -1.63
N VAL A 253 19.96 -0.29 -2.35
CA VAL A 253 19.59 -0.38 -3.78
C VAL A 253 20.79 -0.55 -4.75
N THR A 254 22.01 -0.66 -4.23
CA THR A 254 23.29 -0.60 -4.94
C THR A 254 23.89 -1.95 -5.36
N ASP A 255 23.42 -3.07 -4.78
CA ASP A 255 24.12 -4.38 -4.91
C ASP A 255 23.67 -5.23 -6.11
N LEU A 256 22.65 -4.80 -6.87
CA LEU A 256 22.24 -5.49 -8.10
C LEU A 256 23.03 -4.97 -9.31
N ARG A 257 24.02 -5.77 -9.75
CA ARG A 257 24.83 -5.57 -10.97
C ARG A 257 25.65 -4.26 -11.01
N GLY A 258 26.23 -3.85 -9.89
CA GLY A 258 27.14 -2.70 -9.82
C GLY A 258 26.44 -1.35 -9.99
N TRP A 259 25.14 -1.31 -9.72
CA TRP A 259 24.29 -0.12 -9.79
C TRP A 259 24.71 0.92 -8.75
N LYS A 260 25.46 1.94 -9.16
CA LYS A 260 25.55 3.17 -8.37
C LYS A 260 24.25 3.94 -8.57
N ALA A 261 23.45 4.06 -7.50
CA ALA A 261 22.38 5.04 -7.47
C ALA A 261 22.98 6.43 -7.77
N PRO A 262 22.46 7.18 -8.75
CA PRO A 262 22.89 8.55 -8.96
C PRO A 262 22.44 9.42 -7.77
N ILE A 263 23.12 10.55 -7.58
CA ILE A 263 22.98 11.48 -6.45
C ILE A 263 23.63 10.93 -5.16
N GLU A 264 24.82 11.45 -4.84
CA GLU A 264 25.32 11.47 -3.46
C GLU A 264 24.49 12.48 -2.66
N GLU A 265 23.33 12.05 -2.17
CA GLU A 265 22.52 12.89 -1.28
C GLU A 265 23.32 13.19 0.00
N GLN A 266 23.54 14.46 0.30
CA GLN A 266 24.21 14.87 1.53
C GLN A 266 23.37 14.39 2.73
N LYS A 267 23.90 13.41 3.46
CA LYS A 267 23.28 12.85 4.66
C LYS A 267 23.29 13.88 5.80
N HIS A 268 22.30 14.77 5.78
CA HIS A 268 21.98 15.66 6.90
C HIS A 268 21.00 14.96 7.83
N GLU A 269 21.23 15.07 9.14
CA GLU A 269 20.33 14.52 10.15
C GLU A 269 19.06 15.38 10.24
N PHE A 270 17.89 14.73 10.10
CA PHE A 270 16.61 15.41 9.99
C PHE A 270 16.07 15.95 11.33
N PHE A 271 16.52 15.41 12.46
CA PHE A 271 16.10 15.80 13.80
C PHE A 271 17.29 16.36 14.60
N GLU A 272 17.09 17.47 15.33
CA GLU A 272 18.08 17.99 16.28
C GLU A 272 17.41 18.33 17.63
N PRO A 273 17.80 17.72 18.76
CA PRO A 273 18.76 16.62 18.88
C PRO A 273 18.29 15.35 18.16
N SER A 274 19.16 14.35 18.06
CA SER A 274 18.80 13.03 17.52
C SER A 274 17.61 12.42 18.27
N LEU A 275 16.82 11.59 17.58
CA LEU A 275 15.75 10.82 18.23
C LEU A 275 16.36 9.82 19.23
N PRO A 276 15.66 9.44 20.33
CA PRO A 276 16.14 8.43 21.26
C PRO A 276 16.51 7.11 20.56
N SER A 277 17.54 6.42 21.04
CA SER A 277 18.06 5.22 20.35
C SER A 277 17.01 4.15 20.12
N TRP A 278 16.10 3.94 21.08
CA TRP A 278 15.00 2.98 20.92
C TRP A 278 14.08 3.33 19.74
N LYS A 279 13.85 4.62 19.47
CA LYS A 279 13.06 5.13 18.34
C LYS A 279 13.81 4.91 17.02
N LEU A 280 15.12 5.14 17.01
CA LEU A 280 16.00 4.87 15.87
C LEU A 280 16.07 3.37 15.54
N ASP A 281 16.18 2.52 16.55
CA ASP A 281 16.20 1.07 16.40
C ASP A 281 14.86 0.55 15.84
N VAL A 282 13.72 1.10 16.29
CA VAL A 282 12.38 0.82 15.77
C VAL A 282 12.23 1.25 14.30
N ILE A 283 12.61 2.49 13.97
CA ILE A 283 12.62 3.00 12.58
C ILE A 283 13.52 2.13 11.69
N THR A 284 14.57 1.52 12.26
CA THR A 284 15.45 0.59 11.54
C THR A 284 14.77 -0.77 11.30
N ARG A 285 14.21 -1.39 12.35
CA ARG A 285 13.65 -2.77 12.31
C ARG A 285 12.40 -2.92 11.45
N LEU A 286 11.48 -1.96 11.48
CA LEU A 286 10.24 -2.04 10.68
C LEU A 286 10.56 -2.11 9.18
N GLY A 287 9.88 -2.97 8.44
CA GLY A 287 10.01 -3.07 6.98
C GLY A 287 9.36 -1.87 6.28
N PHE A 288 9.90 -1.47 5.13
CA PHE A 288 9.25 -0.50 4.24
C PHE A 288 9.42 -0.95 2.79
N GLY A 289 8.30 -1.23 2.13
CA GLY A 289 8.22 -1.91 0.84
C GLY A 289 8.18 -0.96 -0.36
N VAL A 290 8.37 -1.50 -1.56
CA VAL A 290 8.20 -0.77 -2.83
C VAL A 290 7.27 -1.55 -3.74
N VAL A 291 6.01 -1.10 -3.85
CA VAL A 291 5.03 -1.64 -4.80
C VAL A 291 4.67 -0.56 -5.81
N ASN A 292 4.92 -0.81 -7.09
CA ASN A 292 4.59 0.08 -8.19
C ASN A 292 3.47 -0.48 -9.08
N LYS A 293 2.74 0.44 -9.71
CA LYS A 293 1.75 0.14 -10.74
C LYS A 293 2.24 0.68 -12.08
N LEU A 294 2.06 -0.14 -13.11
CA LEU A 294 2.26 0.21 -14.51
C LEU A 294 0.88 0.22 -15.18
N PHE A 295 0.54 1.34 -15.80
CA PHE A 295 -0.66 1.50 -16.60
C PHE A 295 -0.26 1.65 -18.07
N LEU A 296 -0.88 0.85 -18.92
CA LEU A 296 -0.68 0.84 -20.37
C LEU A 296 -1.97 1.33 -21.03
N HIS A 297 -1.88 2.40 -21.80
CA HIS A 297 -3.02 2.93 -22.56
C HIS A 297 -3.05 2.27 -23.94
N LEU A 298 -4.14 1.54 -24.22
CA LEU A 298 -4.43 0.92 -25.50
C LEU A 298 -5.06 1.93 -26.48
N ASP A 299 -4.84 1.69 -27.77
CA ASP A 299 -5.64 2.25 -28.85
C ASP A 299 -7.13 1.91 -28.62
N PRO A 300 -8.07 2.87 -28.67
CA PRO A 300 -9.50 2.59 -28.58
C PRO A 300 -10.02 1.57 -29.62
N ALA A 301 -9.28 1.36 -30.73
CA ALA A 301 -9.58 0.38 -31.77
C ALA A 301 -8.84 -0.98 -31.61
N ALA A 302 -8.04 -1.19 -30.55
CA ALA A 302 -7.41 -2.48 -30.27
C ALA A 302 -8.42 -3.54 -29.82
N ASP A 303 -8.20 -4.82 -30.13
CA ASP A 303 -9.03 -5.89 -29.60
C ASP A 303 -8.74 -6.12 -28.11
N LYS A 304 -9.70 -5.72 -27.28
CA LYS A 304 -9.63 -5.79 -25.82
C LYS A 304 -9.73 -7.22 -25.28
N LYS A 305 -10.17 -8.20 -26.08
CA LYS A 305 -10.27 -9.62 -25.66
C LYS A 305 -8.93 -10.17 -25.18
N LEU A 306 -7.84 -9.79 -25.88
CA LEU A 306 -6.45 -10.14 -25.52
C LEU A 306 -6.08 -9.67 -24.11
N PHE A 307 -6.72 -8.61 -23.61
CA PHE A 307 -6.39 -7.94 -22.35
C PHE A 307 -7.50 -8.05 -21.29
N SER A 308 -8.46 -8.97 -21.45
CA SER A 308 -9.63 -9.11 -20.57
C SER A 308 -9.27 -9.47 -19.12
N GLU A 309 -8.41 -10.46 -18.93
CA GLU A 309 -7.70 -10.79 -17.70
C GLU A 309 -6.63 -11.83 -18.05
N ILE A 310 -5.39 -11.64 -17.59
CA ILE A 310 -4.31 -12.62 -17.78
C ILE A 310 -3.60 -12.89 -16.46
N LEU A 311 -3.49 -14.17 -16.09
CA LEU A 311 -2.54 -14.63 -15.07
C LEU A 311 -1.27 -15.17 -15.75
N PHE A 312 -0.11 -14.72 -15.28
CA PHE A 312 1.20 -15.18 -15.75
C PHE A 312 1.80 -16.20 -14.78
N LEU A 313 2.10 -17.39 -15.29
CA LEU A 313 2.83 -18.45 -14.58
C LEU A 313 4.27 -18.51 -15.11
N HIS A 314 5.17 -17.79 -14.42
CA HIS A 314 6.60 -17.72 -14.75
C HIS A 314 7.34 -18.99 -14.31
N HIS A 315 8.48 -19.29 -14.94
CA HIS A 315 9.47 -20.24 -14.41
C HIS A 315 10.84 -19.56 -14.31
N ASN A 316 11.62 -19.90 -13.28
CA ASN A 316 12.84 -19.16 -12.91
C ASN A 316 13.84 -19.07 -14.07
N ASP A 317 14.06 -20.19 -14.78
CA ASP A 317 15.03 -20.31 -15.88
C ASP A 317 14.60 -19.67 -17.21
N SER A 318 13.43 -19.02 -17.26
CA SER A 318 12.95 -18.43 -18.51
C SER A 318 13.79 -17.22 -18.92
N HIS A 319 14.67 -17.38 -19.91
CA HIS A 319 15.43 -16.26 -20.47
C HIS A 319 14.62 -15.42 -21.50
N ALA A 320 13.40 -15.87 -21.83
CA ALA A 320 12.53 -15.18 -22.78
C ALA A 320 11.88 -13.90 -22.23
N VAL A 321 11.56 -13.86 -20.93
CA VAL A 321 10.93 -12.72 -20.25
C VAL A 321 12.01 -11.80 -19.63
N PRO A 322 11.96 -10.47 -19.84
CA PRO A 322 12.88 -9.51 -19.20
C PRO A 322 12.90 -9.62 -17.67
N SER A 323 14.05 -9.39 -17.02
CA SER A 323 14.21 -9.64 -15.58
C SER A 323 13.19 -8.91 -14.70
N TRP A 324 12.86 -7.66 -15.05
CA TRP A 324 11.91 -6.83 -14.31
C TRP A 324 10.44 -7.28 -14.46
N LEU A 325 10.12 -8.14 -15.44
CA LEU A 325 8.77 -8.70 -15.67
C LEU A 325 8.57 -10.09 -15.05
N LYS A 326 9.62 -10.75 -14.57
CA LYS A 326 9.57 -12.15 -14.06
C LYS A 326 8.69 -12.37 -12.82
N LYS A 327 8.29 -11.31 -12.12
CA LYS A 327 7.34 -11.35 -10.99
C LYS A 327 6.03 -10.59 -11.24
N ALA A 328 5.78 -10.13 -12.47
CA ALA A 328 4.48 -9.57 -12.84
C ALA A 328 3.47 -10.72 -12.89
N PHE A 329 2.66 -10.89 -11.84
CA PHE A 329 1.77 -12.05 -11.68
C PHE A 329 0.52 -11.98 -12.56
N SER A 330 0.05 -10.78 -12.89
CA SER A 330 -1.17 -10.56 -13.67
C SER A 330 -1.11 -9.29 -14.53
N MET A 331 -2.04 -9.22 -15.48
CA MET A 331 -2.36 -8.04 -16.28
C MET A 331 -3.87 -8.00 -16.54
N PHE A 332 -4.52 -6.87 -16.24
CA PHE A 332 -5.98 -6.76 -16.26
C PHE A 332 -6.44 -5.31 -16.56
N PRO A 333 -7.65 -5.09 -17.10
CA PRO A 333 -8.17 -3.75 -17.37
C PRO A 333 -8.64 -3.12 -16.05
N ILE A 334 -8.51 -1.80 -15.91
CA ILE A 334 -8.86 -1.11 -14.63
C ILE A 334 -10.37 -1.09 -14.31
N TYR A 335 -11.21 -1.48 -15.27
CA TYR A 335 -12.64 -1.80 -15.19
C TYR A 335 -13.04 -2.49 -16.50
N GLU A 336 -14.20 -3.15 -16.58
CA GLU A 336 -14.59 -3.89 -17.79
C GLU A 336 -14.60 -2.97 -19.04
N GLY A 337 -14.03 -3.46 -20.14
CA GLY A 337 -13.98 -2.72 -21.41
C GLY A 337 -13.06 -1.49 -21.42
N SER A 338 -12.27 -1.23 -20.36
CA SER A 338 -11.34 -0.10 -20.31
C SER A 338 -10.30 -0.12 -21.44
N ASN A 339 -9.82 1.07 -21.83
CA ASN A 339 -8.63 1.23 -22.67
C ASN A 339 -7.33 1.21 -21.84
N VAL A 340 -7.41 1.14 -20.51
CA VAL A 340 -6.23 1.20 -19.62
C VAL A 340 -6.06 -0.13 -18.91
N ILE A 341 -4.89 -0.74 -19.12
CA ILE A 341 -4.49 -2.03 -18.56
C ILE A 341 -3.48 -1.80 -17.43
N ALA A 342 -3.66 -2.46 -16.29
CA ALA A 342 -2.80 -2.38 -15.13
C ALA A 342 -1.94 -3.65 -14.95
N LEU A 343 -0.70 -3.44 -14.49
CA LEU A 343 0.21 -4.47 -13.98
C LEU A 343 0.82 -3.96 -12.66
N TRP A 344 1.18 -4.90 -11.78
CA TRP A 344 1.76 -4.61 -10.46
C TRP A 344 3.16 -5.21 -10.35
N PHE A 345 4.06 -4.49 -9.67
CA PHE A 345 5.47 -4.85 -9.49
C PHE A 345 5.88 -4.60 -8.05
N THR A 346 6.66 -5.50 -7.45
CA THR A 346 7.09 -5.37 -6.04
C THR A 346 8.58 -5.62 -5.85
N GLY A 347 9.26 -4.72 -5.16
CA GLY A 347 10.65 -4.84 -4.74
C GLY A 347 11.63 -4.51 -5.87
N ASP A 348 12.61 -5.39 -6.10
CA ASP A 348 13.66 -5.18 -7.10
C ASP A 348 13.10 -5.00 -8.53
N GLU A 349 12.02 -5.71 -8.88
CA GLU A 349 11.29 -5.53 -10.13
C GLU A 349 10.60 -4.16 -10.22
N ALA A 350 10.03 -3.68 -9.11
CA ALA A 350 9.39 -2.37 -9.03
C ALA A 350 10.40 -1.24 -9.23
N LEU A 351 11.56 -1.33 -8.59
CA LEU A 351 12.65 -0.36 -8.68
C LEU A 351 13.31 -0.35 -10.07
N GLN A 352 13.57 -1.53 -10.67
CA GLN A 352 14.08 -1.61 -12.05
C GLN A 352 13.14 -0.87 -13.03
N MET A 353 11.83 -1.06 -12.89
CA MET A 353 10.82 -0.47 -13.76
C MET A 353 10.74 1.06 -13.67
N GLU A 354 11.07 1.67 -12.52
CA GLU A 354 11.08 3.15 -12.37
C GLU A 354 12.06 3.85 -13.32
N TYR A 355 13.20 3.23 -13.60
CA TYR A 355 14.31 3.80 -14.39
C TYR A 355 14.24 3.51 -15.90
N LEU A 356 13.39 2.59 -16.34
CA LEU A 356 13.25 2.27 -17.77
C LEU A 356 12.59 3.43 -18.53
N SER A 357 12.95 3.56 -19.81
CA SER A 357 12.18 4.37 -20.75
C SER A 357 10.86 3.70 -21.13
N ASP A 358 9.91 4.50 -21.61
CA ASP A 358 8.60 4.02 -22.07
C ASP A 358 8.74 3.04 -23.24
N GLU A 359 9.75 3.23 -24.09
CA GLU A 359 10.11 2.34 -25.18
C GLU A 359 10.58 0.96 -24.66
N GLU A 360 11.49 0.92 -23.69
CA GLU A 360 11.97 -0.33 -23.07
C GLU A 360 10.86 -1.07 -22.32
N ILE A 361 9.95 -0.32 -21.69
CA ILE A 361 8.75 -0.88 -21.05
C ILE A 361 7.86 -1.55 -22.08
N LEU A 362 7.51 -0.85 -23.17
CA LEU A 362 6.59 -1.37 -24.19
C LEU A 362 7.19 -2.52 -24.99
N ASP A 363 8.47 -2.47 -25.35
CA ASP A 363 9.15 -3.58 -25.99
C ASP A 363 9.27 -4.80 -25.05
N GLY A 364 9.50 -4.57 -23.75
CA GLY A 364 9.51 -5.62 -22.73
C GLY A 364 8.15 -6.28 -22.53
N ILE A 365 7.06 -5.50 -22.50
CA ILE A 365 5.68 -6.01 -22.45
C ILE A 365 5.36 -6.84 -23.70
N VAL A 366 5.66 -6.34 -24.89
CA VAL A 366 5.40 -7.09 -26.14
C VAL A 366 6.25 -8.37 -26.20
N GLN A 367 7.51 -8.32 -25.76
CA GLN A 367 8.36 -9.52 -25.61
C GLN A 367 7.75 -10.52 -24.62
N MET A 368 7.17 -10.07 -23.51
CA MET A 368 6.48 -10.94 -22.55
C MET A 368 5.25 -11.61 -23.18
N LEU A 369 4.37 -10.85 -23.84
CA LEU A 369 3.17 -11.40 -24.49
C LEU A 369 3.51 -12.49 -25.53
N ILE A 370 4.54 -12.26 -26.34
CA ILE A 370 5.04 -13.24 -27.32
C ILE A 370 5.68 -14.46 -26.63
N SER A 371 6.44 -14.25 -25.54
CA SER A 371 7.05 -15.34 -24.75
C SER A 371 6.01 -16.27 -24.13
N PHE A 372 4.87 -15.71 -23.73
CA PHE A 372 3.70 -16.42 -23.22
C PHE A 372 2.76 -16.95 -24.33
N ARG A 373 3.13 -16.77 -25.61
CA ARG A 373 2.34 -17.17 -26.81
C ARG A 373 0.93 -16.57 -26.88
N LEU A 374 0.73 -15.40 -26.28
CA LEU A 374 -0.54 -14.66 -26.35
C LEU A 374 -0.73 -13.95 -27.71
N ALA A 375 0.36 -13.83 -28.48
CA ALA A 375 0.39 -13.35 -29.86
C ALA A 375 1.67 -13.86 -30.56
N ASP A 376 1.73 -13.79 -31.89
CA ASP A 376 2.84 -14.31 -32.68
C ASP A 376 4.04 -13.32 -32.75
N ILE A 377 5.25 -13.84 -32.93
CA ILE A 377 6.47 -13.02 -33.10
C ILE A 377 6.39 -12.09 -34.32
N ASN A 378 5.70 -12.52 -35.39
CA ASN A 378 5.45 -11.72 -36.59
C ASN A 378 4.49 -10.54 -36.31
N GLU A 379 3.67 -10.64 -35.26
CA GLU A 379 2.72 -9.61 -34.84
C GLU A 379 3.37 -8.56 -33.93
N LYS A 380 4.68 -8.66 -33.59
CA LYS A 380 5.39 -7.72 -32.69
C LYS A 380 5.07 -6.25 -32.99
N GLN A 381 5.10 -5.85 -34.26
CA GLN A 381 4.86 -4.46 -34.65
C GLN A 381 3.38 -4.04 -34.50
N VAL A 382 2.44 -4.98 -34.71
CA VAL A 382 1.00 -4.73 -34.53
C VAL A 382 0.73 -4.56 -33.03
N LEU A 383 1.18 -5.49 -32.19
CA LEU A 383 1.11 -5.42 -30.73
C LEU A 383 1.73 -4.12 -30.19
N ARG A 384 2.95 -3.80 -30.64
CA ARG A 384 3.67 -2.59 -30.23
C ARG A 384 2.92 -1.30 -30.60
N SER A 385 2.12 -1.33 -31.68
CA SER A 385 1.27 -0.22 -32.10
C SER A 385 -0.07 -0.12 -31.34
N MET A 386 -0.51 -1.17 -30.66
CA MET A 386 -1.71 -1.12 -29.79
C MET A 386 -1.48 -0.19 -28.59
N PHE A 387 -0.26 -0.14 -28.05
CA PHE A 387 0.07 0.71 -26.90
C PHE A 387 0.36 2.16 -27.34
N LYS A 388 -0.45 3.10 -26.83
CA LYS A 388 -0.38 4.54 -27.12
C LYS A 388 0.25 5.38 -26.00
N GLY A 389 0.47 4.80 -24.82
CA GLY A 389 1.10 5.51 -23.71
C GLY A 389 1.39 4.60 -22.52
N VAL A 390 2.35 5.04 -21.71
CA VAL A 390 2.77 4.42 -20.45
C VAL A 390 2.56 5.43 -19.32
N LEU A 391 2.08 4.95 -18.17
CA LEU A 391 2.12 5.69 -16.91
C LEU A 391 2.59 4.73 -15.82
N ARG A 392 3.71 5.06 -15.16
CA ARG A 392 4.26 4.28 -14.05
C ARG A 392 4.30 5.10 -12.77
N SER A 393 4.01 4.47 -11.63
CA SER A 393 4.39 5.07 -10.34
C SER A 393 5.89 4.90 -10.10
N GLN A 394 6.46 5.82 -9.33
CA GLN A 394 7.87 5.83 -8.94
C GLN A 394 8.00 5.97 -7.42
N TRP A 395 7.34 5.10 -6.66
CA TRP A 395 7.23 5.24 -5.20
C TRP A 395 8.60 5.13 -4.50
N GLY A 396 9.51 4.28 -5.00
CA GLY A 396 10.84 4.04 -4.45
C GLY A 396 11.77 5.25 -4.59
N THR A 397 11.84 5.84 -5.79
CA THR A 397 12.71 7.01 -6.04
C THR A 397 12.09 8.34 -5.66
N ASN A 398 10.76 8.45 -5.51
CA ASN A 398 10.10 9.67 -5.06
C ASN A 398 10.65 10.10 -3.69
N PRO A 399 11.29 11.29 -3.58
CA PRO A 399 11.98 11.69 -2.35
C PRO A 399 11.03 11.98 -1.18
N LEU A 400 9.74 12.19 -1.45
CA LEU A 400 8.67 12.41 -0.46
C LEU A 400 8.07 11.10 0.09
N CYS A 401 8.41 9.95 -0.50
CA CYS A 401 7.82 8.65 -0.14
C CYS A 401 8.87 7.58 0.17
N ARG A 402 9.97 7.50 -0.61
CA ARG A 402 11.09 6.56 -0.40
C ARG A 402 10.65 5.09 -0.30
N GLY A 403 9.64 4.73 -1.09
CA GLY A 403 8.89 3.48 -1.03
C GLY A 403 7.38 3.74 -0.94
N SER A 404 6.64 2.67 -0.65
CA SER A 404 5.18 2.62 -0.76
C SER A 404 4.49 2.56 0.60
N TYR A 405 4.73 1.51 1.39
CA TYR A 405 4.11 1.31 2.71
C TYR A 405 4.89 0.33 3.59
N SER A 406 4.59 0.32 4.89
CA SER A 406 5.29 -0.51 5.88
C SER A 406 4.86 -1.98 5.93
N PHE A 407 5.74 -2.82 6.48
CA PHE A 407 5.47 -4.21 6.86
C PHE A 407 6.27 -4.60 8.11
N VAL A 408 5.84 -5.62 8.86
CA VAL A 408 6.62 -6.12 10.00
C VAL A 408 7.68 -7.10 9.50
N ALA A 409 8.95 -6.69 9.56
CA ALA A 409 10.06 -7.48 9.07
C ALA A 409 10.53 -8.53 10.10
N VAL A 410 11.22 -9.58 9.65
CA VAL A 410 11.86 -10.57 10.53
C VAL A 410 12.84 -9.88 11.49
N GLY A 411 12.62 -10.09 12.80
CA GLY A 411 13.36 -9.42 13.88
C GLY A 411 12.70 -8.14 14.40
N SER A 412 11.66 -7.64 13.74
CA SER A 412 10.71 -6.65 14.24
C SER A 412 9.53 -7.35 14.96
N SER A 413 8.54 -6.59 15.42
CA SER A 413 7.22 -7.14 15.84
C SER A 413 6.15 -6.05 15.82
N GLY A 414 4.87 -6.38 15.99
CA GLY A 414 3.80 -5.38 16.14
C GLY A 414 4.03 -4.34 17.24
N ARG A 415 4.85 -4.65 18.27
CA ARG A 415 5.30 -3.68 19.29
C ARG A 415 6.18 -2.55 18.74
N ASP A 416 6.91 -2.79 17.64
CA ASP A 416 7.69 -1.73 16.99
C ASP A 416 6.74 -0.69 16.35
N ILE A 417 5.53 -1.08 15.95
CA ILE A 417 4.50 -0.15 15.47
C ILE A 417 3.96 0.69 16.64
N ASP A 418 3.70 0.06 17.80
CA ASP A 418 3.30 0.75 19.03
C ASP A 418 4.38 1.74 19.50
N ASP A 419 5.65 1.34 19.47
CA ASP A 419 6.78 2.22 19.79
C ASP A 419 6.97 3.31 18.73
N LEU A 420 6.72 3.05 17.44
CA LEU A 420 6.74 4.10 16.41
C LEU A 420 5.59 5.10 16.60
N ALA A 421 4.45 4.70 17.19
CA ALA A 421 3.36 5.58 17.56
C ALA A 421 3.61 6.44 18.83
N LYS A 422 4.53 6.03 19.72
CA LYS A 422 4.83 6.80 20.95
C LYS A 422 5.33 8.22 20.64
N PRO A 423 4.82 9.27 21.32
CA PRO A 423 5.32 10.62 21.15
C PRO A 423 6.64 10.86 21.91
N LEU A 424 7.25 12.03 21.70
CA LEU A 424 8.44 12.52 22.38
C LEU A 424 8.20 13.94 22.95
N PRO A 425 8.80 14.29 24.10
CA PRO A 425 9.49 13.39 25.04
C PRO A 425 8.55 12.30 25.58
N GLU A 426 9.09 11.15 26.00
CA GLU A 426 8.30 10.16 26.72
C GLU A 426 7.91 10.74 28.10
N ALA A 427 6.63 10.68 28.45
CA ALA A 427 6.16 11.09 29.76
C ALA A 427 6.80 10.21 30.85
N SER A 428 7.49 10.83 31.81
CA SER A 428 8.21 10.14 32.88
C SER A 428 7.27 9.28 33.72
N GLN A 429 7.34 7.95 33.58
CA GLN A 429 6.59 7.01 34.41
C GLN A 429 7.20 6.83 35.82
N ASN A 430 8.33 7.48 36.11
CA ASN A 430 9.11 7.35 37.34
C ASN A 430 8.49 8.07 38.56
N ALA A 431 7.15 8.11 38.64
CA ALA A 431 6.38 8.71 39.72
C ALA A 431 5.63 7.67 40.60
N LYS A 432 5.87 6.36 40.40
CA LYS A 432 5.17 5.29 41.15
C LYS A 432 6.08 4.23 41.79
N ASP A 433 7.27 4.00 41.26
CA ASP A 433 8.20 3.00 41.82
C ASP A 433 9.04 3.60 42.96
N ASN A 434 8.46 3.60 44.16
CA ASN A 434 9.06 4.07 45.41
C ASN A 434 10.21 3.17 45.89
N THR A 435 11.37 3.27 45.24
CA THR A 435 12.65 2.70 45.73
C THR A 435 13.75 3.77 45.70
N SER A 436 14.22 4.16 46.89
CA SER A 436 15.18 5.25 47.07
C SER A 436 16.61 4.89 46.68
N ILE A 437 17.25 5.73 45.86
CA ILE A 437 18.70 5.97 45.84
C ILE A 437 18.92 7.47 45.65
N LEU A 438 19.95 8.02 46.30
CA LEU A 438 20.22 9.45 46.39
C LEU A 438 21.01 9.97 45.18
N LEU A 439 20.41 10.88 44.41
CA LEU A 439 21.08 11.76 43.45
C LEU A 439 20.33 13.12 43.45
N SER A 440 20.74 14.02 44.36
CA SER A 440 19.98 15.23 44.70
C SER A 440 20.05 16.37 43.68
N ASP A 441 21.01 16.36 42.77
CA ASP A 441 21.48 17.56 42.08
C ASP A 441 21.04 17.62 40.59
N ALA A 442 20.10 16.77 40.17
CA ALA A 442 19.74 16.59 38.75
C ALA A 442 18.23 16.35 38.48
N ILE A 443 17.35 16.49 39.47
CA ILE A 443 15.95 16.00 39.39
C ILE A 443 14.91 17.11 39.10
N GLU A 444 15.25 18.40 39.24
CA GLU A 444 14.30 19.52 39.03
C GLU A 444 13.93 19.82 37.55
N SER A 445 14.39 19.03 36.57
CA SER A 445 14.13 19.27 35.14
C SER A 445 13.53 18.08 34.37
N ALA A 446 13.30 16.94 35.03
CA ALA A 446 12.97 15.67 34.36
C ALA A 446 11.48 15.29 34.32
N SER A 447 10.58 16.08 34.93
CA SER A 447 9.13 15.80 34.97
C SER A 447 8.28 16.63 33.99
N ASP A 448 8.80 17.78 33.55
CA ASP A 448 7.97 18.88 33.03
C ASP A 448 8.19 19.23 31.55
N SER A 449 9.04 18.48 30.82
CA SER A 449 9.21 18.72 29.37
C SER A 449 7.88 18.48 28.64
N PRO A 450 7.29 19.50 27.97
CA PRO A 450 6.00 19.34 27.32
C PRO A 450 6.08 18.34 26.17
N LEU A 451 4.95 17.72 25.85
CA LEU A 451 4.73 16.95 24.64
C LEU A 451 5.17 17.77 23.41
N GLN A 452 5.93 17.22 22.46
CA GLN A 452 6.48 17.99 21.33
C GLN A 452 6.33 17.30 19.98
N LEU A 453 6.80 16.06 19.83
CA LEU A 453 6.73 15.30 18.58
C LEU A 453 5.77 14.13 18.72
N LEU A 454 4.70 14.12 17.93
CA LEU A 454 3.73 13.04 17.85
C LEU A 454 3.93 12.29 16.53
N PHE A 455 3.50 11.02 16.45
CA PHE A 455 3.76 10.17 15.29
C PHE A 455 2.46 9.50 14.80
N ALA A 456 2.09 9.78 13.55
CA ALA A 456 0.90 9.26 12.88
C ALA A 456 1.21 8.82 11.44
N GLY A 457 0.20 8.33 10.71
CA GLY A 457 0.36 7.67 9.41
C GLY A 457 0.33 6.14 9.50
N GLU A 458 0.38 5.47 8.35
CA GLU A 458 0.12 4.02 8.23
C GLU A 458 1.04 3.16 9.12
N ALA A 459 2.34 3.47 9.13
CA ALA A 459 3.35 2.75 9.89
C ALA A 459 3.23 2.88 11.42
N THR A 460 2.19 3.53 11.93
CA THR A 460 1.94 3.74 13.37
C THR A 460 0.66 3.06 13.85
N HIS A 461 -0.05 2.30 13.02
CA HIS A 461 -1.32 1.64 13.41
C HIS A 461 -1.21 0.11 13.40
N ARG A 462 -0.96 -0.51 14.56
CA ARG A 462 -0.60 -1.94 14.70
C ARG A 462 -1.47 -2.92 13.91
N ASN A 463 -2.79 -2.77 13.96
CA ASN A 463 -3.75 -3.66 13.31
C ASN A 463 -4.02 -3.34 11.82
N PHE A 464 -3.66 -2.15 11.34
CA PHE A 464 -4.08 -1.60 10.04
C PHE A 464 -2.93 -0.85 9.34
N TYR A 465 -1.68 -1.27 9.54
CA TYR A 465 -0.53 -0.72 8.81
C TYR A 465 -0.70 -0.96 7.30
N SER A 466 0.11 -0.29 6.48
CA SER A 466 -0.02 -0.19 5.02
C SER A 466 -1.32 0.41 4.44
N THR A 467 -2.32 0.74 5.26
CA THR A 467 -3.63 1.22 4.75
C THR A 467 -3.87 2.71 4.92
N THR A 468 -4.74 3.26 4.06
CA THR A 468 -5.27 4.63 4.19
C THR A 468 -6.15 4.80 5.43
N HIS A 469 -6.92 3.78 5.82
CA HIS A 469 -7.77 3.87 7.01
C HIS A 469 -6.95 3.81 8.32
N GLY A 470 -5.88 3.00 8.38
CA GLY A 470 -4.93 3.01 9.50
C GLY A 470 -4.18 4.34 9.63
N ALA A 471 -3.84 4.98 8.50
CA ALA A 471 -3.28 6.34 8.49
C ALA A 471 -4.28 7.41 8.98
N TYR A 472 -5.56 7.28 8.64
CA TYR A 472 -6.63 8.14 9.17
C TYR A 472 -6.81 7.94 10.69
N LEU A 473 -6.96 6.68 11.14
CA LEU A 473 -7.15 6.34 12.54
C LEU A 473 -5.97 6.75 13.43
N SER A 474 -4.73 6.65 12.95
CA SER A 474 -3.56 7.16 13.69
C SER A 474 -3.49 8.70 13.69
N GLY A 475 -3.99 9.36 12.64
CA GLY A 475 -4.18 10.82 12.63
C GLY A 475 -5.16 11.29 13.70
N VAL A 476 -6.33 10.63 13.79
CA VAL A 476 -7.33 10.88 14.85
C VAL A 476 -6.73 10.65 16.24
N ARG A 477 -6.05 9.50 16.45
CA ARG A 477 -5.39 9.16 17.73
C ARG A 477 -4.42 10.24 18.23
N GLU A 478 -3.58 10.80 17.36
CA GLU A 478 -2.64 11.86 17.78
C GLU A 478 -3.32 13.23 17.95
N ALA A 479 -4.42 13.50 17.24
CA ALA A 479 -5.25 14.68 17.47
C ALA A 479 -5.95 14.61 18.85
N ASP A 480 -6.56 13.47 19.17
CA ASP A 480 -7.17 13.22 20.49
C ASP A 480 -6.14 13.31 21.61
N ARG A 481 -4.91 12.80 21.39
CA ARG A 481 -3.80 12.95 22.34
C ARG A 481 -3.48 14.42 22.64
N LEU A 482 -3.50 15.30 21.64
CA LEU A 482 -3.31 16.74 21.86
C LEU A 482 -4.52 17.35 22.60
N LEU A 483 -5.75 16.99 22.23
CA LEU A 483 -6.94 17.48 22.92
C LEU A 483 -6.93 17.08 24.41
N ASP A 484 -6.56 15.85 24.74
CA ASP A 484 -6.42 15.39 26.12
C ASP A 484 -5.22 16.03 26.83
N TYR A 485 -4.11 16.28 26.14
CA TYR A 485 -3.00 17.05 26.69
C TYR A 485 -3.43 18.47 27.10
N PHE A 486 -4.20 19.18 26.25
CA PHE A 486 -4.71 20.52 26.56
C PHE A 486 -5.75 20.53 27.68
N LYS A 487 -6.68 19.57 27.75
CA LYS A 487 -7.62 19.43 28.88
C LYS A 487 -6.86 19.30 30.20
N ASN A 488 -5.92 18.36 30.26
CA ASN A 488 -5.18 18.04 31.50
C ASN A 488 -4.13 19.09 31.90
N SER A 489 -3.48 19.76 30.93
CA SER A 489 -2.39 20.71 31.19
C SER A 489 -2.82 22.18 31.22
N CYS A 490 -3.96 22.52 30.59
CA CYS A 490 -4.44 23.90 30.47
C CYS A 490 -5.84 24.13 31.10
N GLY A 491 -6.55 23.08 31.53
CA GLY A 491 -7.84 23.21 32.23
C GLY A 491 -9.01 23.64 31.34
N LEU A 492 -9.00 23.20 30.08
CA LEU A 492 -10.07 23.41 29.07
C LEU A 492 -11.13 22.30 29.12
#